data_AF-A0A9E7ABA9-F1
#
_entry.id   AF-A0A9E7ABA9-F1
#
_cell.length_a   1.000
_cell.length_b   1.000
_cell.length_c   1.000
_cell.angle_alpha   90.00
_cell.angle_beta   90.00
_cell.angle_gamma   90.00
#
_symmetry.space_group_name_H-M   'P 1'
#
loop_
_entity.id
_entity.type
_entity.pdbx_description
1 polymer ?
#
loop_
_entity_poly.entity_id
_entity_poly.type
_entity_poly.pdbx_seq_one_letter_code
_entity_poly.pdbx_strand_id
1 'polypeptide(L)' 'MSDVKIEIEGDSDAAVALALLRMIATAEGKDEDGDREWFLETYAACLAVVRDAEVLDLDDDEDDDEDEAPN' A
#
# COMPACT_ATOMS: atom_id res chain seq x y z
N MET A 1 -21.16 3.40 6.22
CA MET A 1 -20.73 3.54 4.83
C MET A 1 -20.82 2.14 4.23
N SER A 2 -21.38 1.96 3.04
CA SER A 2 -21.47 0.62 2.46
C SER A 2 -20.07 0.19 2.04
N ASP A 3 -19.52 -0.84 2.66
CA ASP A 3 -18.25 -1.43 2.27
C ASP A 3 -18.36 -1.91 0.82
N VAL A 4 -17.60 -1.26 -0.06
CA VAL A 4 -17.55 -1.62 -1.48
C VAL A 4 -16.64 -2.83 -1.60
N LYS A 5 -17.24 -4.03 -1.68
CA LYS A 5 -16.50 -5.26 -1.92
C LYS A 5 -16.24 -5.42 -3.42
N ILE A 6 -14.97 -5.47 -3.81
CA ILE A 6 -14.57 -5.76 -5.19
C ILE A 6 -14.33 -7.27 -5.28
N GLU A 7 -15.22 -8.00 -5.95
CA GLU A 7 -15.01 -9.43 -6.24
C GLU A 7 -14.19 -9.56 -7.52
N ILE A 8 -12.96 -10.05 -7.40
CA ILE A 8 -12.05 -10.26 -8.52
C ILE A 8 -12.04 -11.76 -8.84
N GLU A 9 -12.42 -12.12 -10.06
CA GLU A 9 -12.39 -13.51 -10.51
C GLU A 9 -10.96 -13.94 -10.91
N GLY A 10 -10.51 -15.08 -10.36
CA GLY A 10 -9.22 -15.69 -10.69
C GLY A 10 -8.01 -15.03 -10.02
N ASP A 11 -6.80 -15.34 -10.51
CA ASP A 11 -5.52 -14.83 -9.97
C ASP A 11 -5.17 -13.42 -10.48
N SER A 12 -6.16 -12.52 -10.56
CA SER A 12 -6.02 -11.20 -11.20
C SER A 12 -5.71 -10.06 -10.22
N ASP A 13 -5.57 -10.34 -8.93
CA ASP A 13 -5.32 -9.34 -7.87
C ASP A 13 -4.19 -8.37 -8.23
N ALA A 14 -3.07 -8.91 -8.68
CA ALA A 14 -1.90 -8.12 -9.02
C ALA A 14 -2.16 -7.17 -10.19
N ALA A 15 -3.00 -7.57 -11.16
CA ALA A 15 -3.37 -6.73 -12.29
C ALA A 15 -4.31 -5.59 -11.85
N VAL A 16 -5.23 -5.87 -10.94
CA VAL A 16 -6.13 -4.83 -10.37
C VAL A 16 -5.33 -3.84 -9.52
N ALA A 17 -4.41 -4.33 -8.68
CA ALA A 17 -3.53 -3.50 -7.87
C ALA A 17 -2.63 -2.59 -8.75
N LEU A 18 -2.10 -3.09 -9.86
CA LEU A 18 -1.34 -2.29 -10.83
C LEU A 18 -2.23 -1.24 -11.54
N ALA A 19 -3.47 -1.59 -11.86
CA ALA A 19 -4.41 -0.64 -12.46
C ALA A 19 -4.75 0.51 -11.50
N LEU A 20 -4.95 0.20 -10.21
CA LEU A 20 -5.16 1.18 -9.15
C LEU A 20 -3.94 2.08 -8.97
N LEU A 21 -2.75 1.50 -8.88
CA LEU A 21 -1.48 2.23 -8.81
C LEU A 21 -1.34 3.23 -9.97
N ARG A 22 -1.66 2.79 -11.20
CA ARG A 22 -1.58 3.66 -12.38
C ARG A 22 -2.57 4.82 -12.30
N MET A 23 -3.79 4.58 -11.81
CA MET A 23 -4.79 5.63 -11.63
C MET A 23 -4.35 6.65 -10.57
N ILE A 24 -3.82 6.19 -9.43
CA ILE A 24 -3.31 7.04 -8.35
C ILE A 24 -2.11 7.87 -8.84
N ALA A 25 -1.12 7.23 -9.45
CA ALA A 25 0.05 7.91 -9.99
C ALA A 25 -0.32 9.00 -11.01
N THR A 26 -1.30 8.72 -11.88
CA THR A 26 -1.81 9.70 -12.85
C THR A 26 -2.53 10.87 -12.15
N ALA A 27 -3.32 10.60 -11.12
CA ALA A 27 -4.05 11.62 -10.37
C ALA A 27 -3.11 12.54 -9.58
N GLU A 28 -2.01 12.00 -9.03
CA GLU A 28 -1.00 12.77 -8.30
C GLU A 28 0.03 13.46 -9.21
N GLY A 29 0.00 13.19 -10.51
CA GLY A 29 1.00 13.72 -11.45
C GLY A 29 2.40 13.17 -11.19
N LYS A 30 2.51 11.93 -10.70
CA LYS A 30 3.78 11.24 -10.46
C LYS A 30 4.32 10.72 -11.80
N ASP A 31 5.47 11.24 -12.20
CA ASP A 31 6.22 10.73 -13.35
C ASP A 31 6.92 9.41 -12.98
N GLU A 32 7.03 8.49 -13.96
CA GLU A 32 7.56 7.12 -13.78
C GLU A 32 9.00 7.07 -13.26
N ASP A 33 9.74 8.18 -13.36
CA ASP A 33 11.14 8.30 -12.93
C ASP A 33 11.32 8.88 -11.52
N GLY A 34 10.23 9.34 -10.88
CA GLY A 34 10.34 10.25 -9.74
C GLY A 34 10.64 9.62 -8.39
N ASP A 35 10.08 8.45 -8.09
CA ASP A 35 10.07 7.97 -6.70
C ASP A 35 9.73 6.47 -6.59
N ARG A 36 10.74 5.61 -6.79
CA ARG A 36 10.57 4.15 -6.79
C ARG A 36 9.97 3.64 -5.48
N GLU A 37 10.32 4.25 -4.36
CA GLU A 37 9.85 3.89 -3.01
C GLU A 37 8.35 4.14 -2.90
N TRP A 38 7.91 5.36 -3.24
CA TRP A 38 6.49 5.71 -3.30
C TRP A 38 5.68 4.74 -4.18
N PHE A 39 6.20 4.35 -5.35
CA PHE A 39 5.52 3.40 -6.24
C PHE A 39 5.39 2.00 -5.62
N LEU A 40 6.39 1.55 -4.86
CA LEU A 40 6.37 0.24 -4.19
C LEU A 40 5.41 0.24 -2.99
N GLU A 41 5.44 1.30 -2.18
CA GLU A 41 4.53 1.49 -1.04
C GLU A 41 3.07 1.57 -1.51
N THR A 42 2.81 2.40 -2.53
CA THR A 42 1.47 2.56 -3.09
C THR A 42 0.97 1.26 -3.73
N TYR A 43 1.86 0.49 -4.37
CA TYR A 43 1.51 -0.83 -4.90
C TYR A 43 1.13 -1.81 -3.77
N ALA A 44 1.91 -1.85 -2.69
CA ALA A 44 1.63 -2.69 -1.53
C ALA A 44 0.27 -2.34 -0.90
N ALA A 45 -0.04 -1.04 -0.75
CA ALA A 45 -1.33 -0.57 -0.29
C ALA A 45 -2.48 -1.00 -1.21
N CYS A 46 -2.32 -0.86 -2.54
CA CYS A 46 -3.31 -1.33 -3.52
C CYS A 46 -3.54 -2.85 -3.42
N LEU A 47 -2.48 -3.63 -3.21
CA LEU A 47 -2.58 -5.08 -3.09
C LEU A 47 -3.28 -5.51 -1.80
N ALA A 48 -3.06 -4.81 -0.69
CA ALA A 48 -3.74 -5.05 0.57
C ALA A 48 -5.25 -4.78 0.46
N VAL A 49 -5.64 -3.66 -0.15
CA VAL A 49 -7.04 -3.32 -0.43
C VAL A 49 -7.71 -4.37 -1.31
N VAL A 50 -7.02 -4.85 -2.34
CA VAL A 50 -7.54 -5.86 -3.27
C VAL A 50 -7.74 -7.22 -2.59
N ARG A 51 -6.87 -7.58 -1.64
CA ARG A 51 -6.90 -8.87 -0.95
C ARG A 51 -7.72 -8.87 0.33
N ASP A 52 -8.33 -7.74 0.69
CA ASP A 52 -8.99 -7.55 2.00
C ASP A 52 -8.03 -7.89 3.16
N ALA A 53 -6.73 -7.67 2.95
CA ALA A 53 -5.73 -7.82 3.98
C ALA A 53 -5.72 -6.53 4.80
N GLU A 54 -5.68 -6.64 6.14
CA GLU A 54 -5.47 -5.48 7.01
C GLU A 54 -4.23 -4.72 6.51
N VAL A 55 -4.45 -3.48 6.07
CA VAL A 55 -3.36 -2.53 5.82
C VAL A 55 -2.78 -2.26 7.20
N LEU A 56 -1.68 -2.94 7.52
CA LEU A 56 -0.86 -2.55 8.66
C LEU A 56 -0.42 -1.11 8.38
N ASP A 57 -0.78 -0.19 9.28
CA ASP A 57 -0.27 1.18 9.24
C ASP A 57 1.27 1.09 9.15
N LEU A 58 1.82 1.50 8.01
CA LEU A 58 3.27 1.53 7.76
C LEU A 58 3.93 2.74 8.46
N ASP A 59 3.15 3.49 9.24
CA ASP A 59 3.57 4.64 10.04
C ASP A 59 3.81 4.28 11.53
N ASP A 60 3.98 3.00 11.87
CA ASP A 60 4.39 2.59 13.22
C ASP A 60 5.92 2.63 13.37
N ASP A 61 6.52 3.78 13.03
CA ASP A 61 7.80 4.21 13.61
C ASP A 61 7.53 4.64 15.07
N GLU A 62 7.13 3.70 15.93
CA GLU A 62 7.37 3.81 17.37
C GLU A 62 8.88 3.58 17.58
N ASP A 63 9.65 4.66 17.44
CA ASP A 63 10.94 4.84 18.10
C ASP A 63 10.71 4.75 19.63
N ASP A 64 10.57 3.55 20.17
CA ASP A 64 10.60 3.31 21.62
C ASP A 64 11.36 2.02 21.95
N ASP A 65 12.67 2.03 21.67
CA ASP A 65 13.60 1.25 22.46
C ASP A 65 14.42 2.22 23.32
N GLU A 66 13.82 2.62 24.44
CA GLU A 66 14.56 3.05 25.63
C GLU A 66 15.64 2.00 25.91
N ASP A 67 16.91 2.34 25.61
CA ASP A 67 18.09 1.63 26.08
C ASP A 67 18.10 1.63 27.62
N GLU A 68 17.40 0.66 28.21
CA GLU A 68 17.48 0.29 29.61
C GLU A 68 18.88 -0.30 29.85
N ALA A 69 19.84 0.58 30.09
CA ALA A 69 21.21 0.18 30.41
C ALA A 69 21.22 -0.63 31.74
N PRO A 70 21.86 -1.81 31.77
CA PRO A 70 21.76 -2.73 32.91
C PRO A 70 22.72 -2.37 34.05
N ASN A 71 22.19 -2.45 35.28
CA ASN A 71 22.84 -2.46 36.62
C ASN A 71 23.57 -1.21 37.12
#